data_AF-A0A382C4S9-F1
#
_entry.id   AF-A0A382C4S9-F1
#
_cell.length_a   1.000
_cell.length_b   1.000
_cell.length_c   1.000
_cell.angle_alpha   90.00
_cell.angle_beta   90.00
_cell.angle_gamma   90.00
#
_symmetry.space_group_name_H-M   'P 1'
#
loop_
_entity.id
_entity.type
_entity.pdbx_description
1 polymer ?
#
loop_
_entity_poly.entity_id
_entity_poly.type
_entity_poly.pdbx_seq_one_letter_code
_entity_poly.pdbx_strand_id
1 'polypeptide(L)'
;MDQVIHHLAAEPDVDKFLDQTDIFDVWEKVLPEEEYPIFVMAVLNNIRRDEIIETILHAIVKGPKPSVKPKSKETGLPDKMSDYGKHPFS
;
A
#
# COMPACT_ATOMS: atom_id res chain seq x y z
N MET A 1 6.41 -7.64 21.79
CA MET A 1 5.58 -6.52 21.29
C MET A 1 5.93 -6.30 19.84
N ASP A 2 4.94 -6.02 18.99
CA ASP A 2 5.21 -5.69 17.59
C ASP A 2 6.04 -4.40 17.52
N GLN A 3 7.16 -4.43 16.80
CA GLN A 3 8.11 -3.31 16.76
C GLN A 3 7.50 -2.08 16.07
N VAL A 4 6.66 -2.29 15.05
CA VAL A 4 6.01 -1.21 14.30
C VAL A 4 5.02 -0.48 15.18
N ILE A 5 4.17 -1.23 15.89
CA ILE A 5 3.20 -0.64 16.84
C ILE A 5 3.91 0.11 17.95
N HIS A 6 5.00 -0.46 18.49
CA HIS A 6 5.73 0.17 19.57
C HIS A 6 6.34 1.50 19.12
N HIS A 7 6.90 1.54 17.91
CA HIS A 7 7.43 2.76 17.31
C HIS A 7 6.31 3.80 17.08
N LEU A 8 5.21 3.39 16.43
CA LEU A 8 4.07 4.27 16.13
C LEU A 8 3.31 4.73 17.38
N ALA A 9 3.42 4.01 18.50
CA ALA A 9 2.88 4.47 19.79
C ALA A 9 3.70 5.62 20.38
N ALA A 10 5.00 5.70 20.08
CA ALA A 10 5.88 6.77 20.53
C ALA A 10 5.89 7.96 19.55
N GLU A 11 5.95 7.66 18.25
CA GLU A 11 5.92 8.65 17.16
C GLU A 11 4.85 8.23 16.13
N PRO A 12 3.61 8.75 16.23
CA PRO A 12 2.47 8.29 15.44
C PRO A 12 2.44 8.79 13.99
N ASP A 13 3.49 9.46 13.54
CA ASP A 13 3.60 9.97 12.18
C ASP A 13 3.93 8.82 11.21
N VAL A 14 2.88 8.30 10.57
CA VAL A 14 2.99 7.16 9.65
C VAL A 14 3.79 7.53 8.41
N ASP A 15 3.62 8.74 7.88
CA ASP A 15 4.32 9.18 6.66
C ASP A 15 5.83 9.24 6.94
N LYS A 16 6.21 9.86 8.06
CA LYS A 16 7.61 9.89 8.51
C LYS A 16 8.18 8.48 8.75
N PHE A 17 7.39 7.58 9.34
CA PHE A 17 7.82 6.20 9.55
C PHE A 17 8.11 5.50 8.22
N LEU A 18 7.21 5.63 7.24
CA LEU A 18 7.38 5.05 5.91
C LEU A 18 8.58 5.63 5.17
N ASP A 19 8.84 6.93 5.31
CA ASP A 19 10.00 7.59 4.69
C ASP A 19 11.36 7.13 5.27
N GLN A 20 11.37 6.63 6.51
CA GLN A 20 12.60 6.32 7.25
C GLN A 20 12.90 4.83 7.38
N THR A 21 11.91 3.98 7.12
CA THR A 21 11.99 2.54 7.32
C THR A 21 12.30 1.80 6.02
N ASP A 22 13.11 0.76 6.10
CA ASP A 22 13.46 -0.13 4.98
C ASP A 22 12.78 -1.51 5.10
N ILE A 23 11.93 -1.70 6.11
CA ILE A 23 11.35 -3.01 6.43
C ILE A 23 10.44 -3.54 5.33
N PHE A 24 9.87 -2.67 4.49
CA PHE A 24 8.93 -3.04 3.42
C PHE A 24 9.64 -3.34 2.09
N ASP A 25 10.84 -2.81 1.86
CA ASP A 25 11.60 -2.92 0.59
C ASP A 25 11.89 -4.37 0.19
N VAL A 26 12.12 -5.23 1.18
CA VAL A 26 12.35 -6.66 0.94
C VAL A 26 11.07 -7.34 0.43
N TRP A 27 9.92 -6.91 0.94
CA TRP A 27 8.62 -7.48 0.59
C TRP A 27 8.10 -6.99 -0.75
N GLU A 28 8.48 -5.79 -1.20
CA GLU A 28 8.17 -5.29 -2.54
C GLU A 28 8.69 -6.22 -3.65
N LYS A 29 9.81 -6.92 -3.39
CA LYS A 29 10.41 -7.87 -4.34
C LYS A 29 9.72 -9.24 -4.36
N VAL A 30 8.96 -9.56 -3.32
CA VAL A 30 8.40 -10.90 -3.08
C VAL A 30 6.88 -10.91 -3.30
N LEU A 31 6.21 -9.82 -2.93
CA LEU A 31 4.78 -9.67 -3.06
C LEU A 31 4.41 -9.06 -4.42
N PRO A 32 3.28 -9.48 -5.03
CA PRO A 32 2.75 -8.80 -6.19
C PRO A 32 2.21 -7.40 -5.82
N GLU A 33 2.06 -6.56 -6.84
CA GLU A 33 1.63 -5.15 -6.71
C GLU A 33 0.25 -5.00 -6.03
N GLU A 34 -0.63 -5.98 -6.19
CA GLU A 34 -1.97 -5.98 -5.58
C GLU A 34 -1.94 -6.29 -4.07
N GLU A 35 -1.09 -7.23 -3.65
CA GLU A 35 -1.02 -7.68 -2.26
C GLU A 35 0.00 -6.92 -1.40
N TYR A 36 0.98 -6.23 -2.02
CA TYR A 36 1.94 -5.41 -1.28
C TYR A 36 1.28 -4.30 -0.43
N PRO A 37 0.34 -3.48 -0.95
CA PRO A 37 -0.37 -2.49 -0.14
C PRO A 37 -1.20 -3.12 0.98
N ILE A 38 -1.79 -4.30 0.75
CA ILE A 38 -2.56 -5.03 1.77
C ILE A 38 -1.65 -5.41 2.93
N PHE A 39 -0.45 -5.90 2.63
CA PHE A 39 0.56 -6.22 3.64
C PHE A 39 0.98 -5.00 4.45
N VAL A 40 1.33 -3.88 3.80
CA VAL A 40 1.72 -2.64 4.48
C VAL A 40 0.61 -2.17 5.41
N MET A 41 -0.63 -2.10 4.93
CA MET A 41 -1.79 -1.70 5.74
C MET A 41 -2.01 -2.64 6.93
N ALA A 42 -1.83 -3.95 6.74
CA ALA A 42 -2.00 -4.92 7.81
C ALA A 42 -0.96 -4.74 8.92
N VAL A 43 0.30 -4.50 8.56
CA VAL A 43 1.40 -4.26 9.51
C VAL A 43 1.18 -2.96 10.29
N LEU A 44 0.89 -1.85 9.59
CA LEU A 44 0.67 -0.54 10.22
C LEU A 44 -0.52 -0.55 11.20
N ASN A 45 -1.57 -1.29 10.88
CA ASN A 45 -2.78 -1.37 11.70
C ASN A 45 -2.80 -2.56 12.68
N ASN A 46 -1.72 -3.34 12.77
CA ASN A 46 -1.65 -4.58 13.57
C ASN A 46 -2.81 -5.56 13.28
N ILE A 47 -3.17 -5.71 12.00
CA ILE A 47 -4.22 -6.63 11.58
C ILE A 47 -3.62 -8.03 11.45
N ARG A 48 -4.14 -8.97 12.24
CA ARG A 48 -3.72 -10.40 12.24
C ARG A 48 -4.88 -11.33 11.93
N ARG A 49 -5.70 -10.97 10.94
CA ARG A 49 -6.81 -11.82 10.50
C ARG A 49 -6.28 -12.95 9.64
N ASP A 50 -6.75 -14.16 9.91
CA ASP A 50 -6.33 -15.37 9.19
C ASP A 50 -6.54 -15.23 7.68
N GLU A 51 -7.69 -14.70 7.25
CA GLU A 51 -8.01 -14.46 5.84
C GLU A 51 -6.99 -13.56 5.12
N ILE A 52 -6.46 -12.54 5.82
CA ILE A 52 -5.45 -11.62 5.27
C ILE A 52 -4.11 -12.31 5.16
N ILE A 53 -3.71 -13.05 6.20
CA ILE A 53 -2.46 -13.83 6.22
C ILE A 53 -2.49 -14.90 5.12
N GLU A 54 -3.59 -15.62 4.97
CA GLU A 54 -3.78 -16.62 3.92
C GLU A 54 -3.69 -16.02 2.52
N THR A 55 -4.28 -14.83 2.31
CA THR A 55 -4.20 -14.12 1.02
C THR A 55 -2.76 -13.78 0.65
N ILE A 56 -1.99 -13.23 1.60
CA ILE A 56 -0.58 -12.88 1.41
C ILE A 56 0.27 -14.13 1.17
N LEU A 57 0.09 -15.18 1.97
CA LEU A 57 0.78 -16.46 1.79
C LEU A 57 0.51 -17.08 0.42
N HIS A 58 -0.75 -17.05 -0.01
CA HIS A 58 -1.16 -17.56 -1.30
C HIS A 58 -0.55 -16.77 -2.46
N ALA A 59 -0.41 -15.45 -2.33
CA ALA A 59 0.27 -14.61 -3.31
C ALA A 59 1.75 -14.96 -3.46
N ILE A 60 2.44 -15.23 -2.35
CA ILE A 60 3.84 -15.67 -2.34
C ILE A 60 3.98 -17.05 -3.00
N VAL A 61 3.11 -18.01 -2.67
CA VAL A 61 3.20 -19.40 -3.15
C VAL A 61 2.81 -19.54 -4.62
N LYS A 62 1.75 -18.86 -5.08
CA LYS A 62 1.34 -18.93 -6.50
C LYS A 62 2.21 -18.08 -7.42
N GLY A 63 3.02 -17.19 -6.86
CA GLY A 63 3.80 -16.22 -7.59
C GLY A 63 2.92 -15.11 -8.20
N PRO A 64 3.56 -14.04 -8.72
CA PRO A 64 2.85 -12.91 -9.29
C PRO A 64 2.01 -13.38 -10.49
N LYS A 65 0.71 -13.12 -10.44
CA LYS A 65 -0.14 -13.26 -11.63
C LYS A 65 0.38 -12.25 -12.67
N PRO A 66 0.41 -12.60 -13.97
CA PRO A 66 0.74 -11.63 -15.00
C PRO A 66 -0.28 -10.49 -14.91
N SER A 67 0.21 -9.30 -14.57
CA SER A 67 -0.60 -8.09 -14.46
C SER A 67 -1.35 -7.89 -15.79
N VAL A 68 -2.66 -8.11 -15.81
CA VAL A 68 -3.50 -7.53 -16.85
C VAL A 68 -3.63 -6.06 -16.47
N LYS A 69 -2.65 -5.25 -16.89
CA LYS A 69 -2.76 -3.79 -16.77
C LYS A 69 -4.11 -3.40 -17.40
N PRO A 70 -5.04 -2.74 -16.68
CA PRO A 70 -6.07 -2.01 -17.38
C PRO A 70 -5.32 -1.01 -18.26
N LYS A 71 -5.47 -1.11 -19.58
CA LYS A 71 -4.92 -0.13 -20.53
C LYS A 71 -5.43 1.24 -20.10
N SER A 72 -4.61 2.00 -19.40
CA SER A 72 -4.79 3.43 -19.25
C SER A 72 -4.83 3.99 -20.67
N LYS A 73 -6.02 4.37 -21.12
CA LYS A 73 -6.17 5.12 -22.36
C LYS A 73 -5.44 6.44 -22.13
N GLU A 74 -4.30 6.60 -22.79
CA GLU A 74 -3.77 7.92 -23.09
C GLU A 74 -4.87 8.68 -23.86
N THR A 75 -5.49 9.65 -23.21
CA THR A 75 -6.24 10.71 -23.88
C THR A 75 -5.70 12.03 -23.37
N GLY A 76 -5.11 12.78 -24.28
CA GLY A 76 -4.27 13.94 -24.00
C GLY A 76 -4.96 15.05 -23.22
N LEU A 77 -4.12 15.81 -22.53
CA LEU A 77 -4.46 17.09 -21.92
C LEU A 77 -4.70 18.14 -23.01
N PRO A 78 -5.84 18.85 -22.97
CA PRO A 78 -5.87 20.26 -23.32
C PRO A 78 -5.96 21.11 -22.05
N ASP A 79 -4.99 22.03 -21.98
CA ASP A 79 -4.90 23.33 -21.32
C ASP A 79 -6.01 23.77 -20.32
N LYS A 80 -5.55 24.11 -19.10
CA LYS A 80 -6.05 25.13 -18.17
C LYS A 80 -7.54 25.12 -17.77
N MET A 81 -7.80 24.73 -16.52
CA MET A 81 -8.70 25.50 -15.64
C MET A 81 -8.36 25.21 -14.17
N SER A 82 -8.05 26.26 -13.40
CA SER A 82 -7.84 26.20 -11.95
C SER A 82 -9.17 25.96 -11.23
N ASP A 83 -9.34 24.82 -10.60
CA ASP A 83 -10.45 24.55 -9.67
C ASP A 83 -9.88 24.09 -8.31
N TYR A 84 -9.00 24.92 -7.74
CA TYR A 84 -8.64 24.81 -6.32
C TYR A 84 -9.86 25.25 -5.50
N GLY A 85 -10.78 24.33 -5.23
CA GLY A 85 -11.91 24.63 -4.35
C GLY A 85 -13.10 23.70 -4.38
N LYS A 86 -13.26 22.79 -5.35
CA LYS A 86 -14.39 21.85 -5.34
C LYS A 86 -14.00 20.51 -4.73
N HIS A 87 -14.00 20.48 -3.41
CA HIS A 87 -14.15 19.20 -2.70
C HIS A 87 -15.55 18.64 -3.01
N PRO A 88 -15.66 17.35 -3.38
CA PRO A 88 -16.91 16.74 -3.85
C PRO A 88 -17.92 16.43 -2.73
N PHE A 89 -17.71 16.97 -1.53
CA PHE A 89 -18.59 16.80 -0.37
C PHE A 89 -18.96 18.13 0.31
N SER A 90 -18.82 19.25 -0.41
CA SER A 90 -19.37 20.55 0.01
C SER A 90 -20.78 20.75 -0.52
#